data_AF-A0A549SDD3-F1
#
_entry.id   AF-A0A549SDD3-F1
#
_cell.length_a   1.000
_cell.length_b   1.000
_cell.length_c   1.000
_cell.angle_alpha   90.00
_cell.angle_beta   90.00
_cell.angle_gamma   90.00
#
_symmetry.space_group_name_H-M   'P 1'
#
loop_
_entity.id
_entity.type
_entity.pdbx_description
1 polymer ?
#
loop_
_entity_poly.entity_id
_entity_poly.type
_entity_poly.pdbx_seq_one_letter_code
_entity_poly.pdbx_strand_id
1 'polypeptide(L)' 'MKVELTPDAAQWVEAALAAGRFASAEEAIRYAVDRIKLSELRAELAAAEAEGGAFGGDEVKRFARDRLAAEERTSDH' A
#
# COMPACT_ATOMS: atom_id res chain seq x y z
N MET A 1 -18.71 -14.28 11.69
CA MET A 1 -18.08 -13.18 12.45
C MET A 1 -19.13 -12.09 12.61
N LYS A 2 -19.34 -11.55 13.82
CA LYS A 2 -20.29 -10.45 14.05
C LYS A 2 -19.49 -9.15 14.21
N VAL A 3 -19.83 -8.12 13.43
CA VAL A 3 -19.19 -6.80 13.46
C VAL A 3 -20.27 -5.79 13.76
N GLU A 4 -20.04 -4.95 14.76
CA GLU A 4 -20.90 -3.81 15.07
C GLU A 4 -20.38 -2.60 14.31
N LEU A 5 -21.22 -2.02 13.45
CA LEU A 5 -20.89 -0.80 12.72
C LEU A 5 -21.19 0.42 13.59
N THR A 6 -20.39 1.47 13.43
CA THR A 6 -20.78 2.80 13.93
C THR A 6 -22.02 3.28 13.17
N PRO A 7 -22.81 4.20 13.74
CA PRO A 7 -23.99 4.74 13.07
C PRO A 7 -23.69 5.30 11.67
N ASP A 8 -22.57 6.02 11.53
CA ASP A 8 -22.14 6.60 10.24
C ASP A 8 -21.78 5.52 9.22
N ALA A 9 -21.08 4.47 9.65
CA ALA A 9 -20.72 3.36 8.77
C ALA A 9 -21.97 2.58 8.31
N ALA A 10 -22.94 2.35 9.22
CA ALA A 10 -24.22 1.74 8.87
C ALA A 10 -24.98 2.60 7.85
N GLN A 11 -25.06 3.92 8.07
CA GLN A 11 -25.74 4.84 7.16
C GLN A 11 -25.10 4.85 5.76
N TRP A 12 -23.76 4.78 5.70
CA TRP A 12 -23.05 4.67 4.42
C TRP A 12 -23.36 3.36 3.70
N VAL A 13 -23.38 2.22 4.41
CA VAL A 13 -23.71 0.91 3.82
C VAL A 13 -25.13 0.92 3.26
N GLU A 14 -26.11 1.39 4.04
CA GLU A 14 -27.51 1.48 3.62
C GLU A 14 -27.67 2.37 2.37
N ALA A 15 -27.01 3.54 2.35
CA ALA A 15 -27.02 4.43 1.19
C ALA A 15 -26.34 3.82 -0.05
N ALA A 16 -25.34 2.95 0.14
CA ALA A 16 -24.68 2.27 -0.97
C ALA A 16 -25.55 1.16 -1.56
N LEU A 17 -26.29 0.43 -0.72
CA LEU A 17 -27.25 -0.58 -1.14
C LEU A 17 -28.47 0.04 -1.84
N ALA A 18 -29.03 1.11 -1.28
CA ALA A 18 -30.14 1.82 -1.88
C ALA A 18 -29.78 2.40 -3.27
N ALA A 19 -28.52 2.79 -3.46
CA ALA A 19 -28.00 3.24 -4.74
C ALA A 19 -27.67 2.11 -5.73
N GLY A 20 -27.85 0.85 -5.35
CA GLY A 20 -27.51 -0.33 -6.16
C GLY A 20 -26.01 -0.48 -6.42
N ARG A 21 -25.15 0.13 -5.60
CA ARG A 21 -23.69 0.10 -5.80
C ARG A 21 -23.07 -1.24 -5.39
N PHE A 22 -23.72 -1.96 -4.50
CA PHE A 22 -23.30 -3.28 -4.01
C PHE A 22 -24.51 -4.20 -3.91
N ALA A 23 -24.30 -5.50 -4.08
CA ALA A 23 -25.36 -6.50 -3.97
C ALA A 23 -25.68 -6.84 -2.51
N SER A 24 -24.77 -6.55 -1.58
CA SER A 24 -24.92 -6.86 -0.15
C SER A 24 -24.10 -5.95 0.75
N ALA A 25 -24.52 -5.83 2.02
CA ALA A 25 -23.79 -5.10 3.04
C ALA A 25 -22.36 -5.64 3.22
N GLU A 26 -22.18 -6.97 3.14
CA GLU A 26 -20.87 -7.61 3.24
C GLU A 26 -19.92 -7.16 2.13
N GLU A 27 -20.42 -7.03 0.90
CA GLU A 27 -19.63 -6.56 -0.23
C GLU A 27 -19.22 -5.09 -0.05
N ALA A 28 -20.14 -4.24 0.42
CA ALA A 28 -19.85 -2.84 0.73
C ALA A 28 -18.77 -2.71 1.82
N ILE A 29 -18.85 -3.53 2.87
CA ILE A 29 -17.87 -3.55 3.97
C ILE A 29 -16.51 -4.05 3.47
N ARG A 30 -16.48 -5.13 2.68
CA ARG A 30 -15.24 -5.66 2.09
C ARG A 30 -14.56 -4.62 1.23
N TYR A 31 -15.32 -3.94 0.37
CA TYR A 31 -14.83 -2.83 -0.44
C TYR A 31 -14.23 -1.71 0.41
N ALA A 32 -14.91 -1.29 1.48
CA ALA A 32 -14.41 -0.24 2.36
C ALA A 32 -13.06 -0.63 3.03
N VAL A 33 -12.95 -1.88 3.50
CA VAL A 33 -11.71 -2.41 4.08
C VAL A 33 -10.58 -2.47 3.06
N ASP A 34 -10.87 -2.95 1.85
CA ASP A 34 -9.88 -3.03 0.77
C ASP A 34 -9.38 -1.64 0.35
N ARG A 35 -10.26 -0.64 0.37
CA ARG A 35 -9.90 0.76 0.09
C ARG A 35 -9.01 1.37 1.17
N ILE A 36 -9.23 1.05 2.44
CA ILE A 36 -8.38 1.50 3.55
C ILE A 36 -6.98 0.89 3.37
N LYS A 37 -6.88 -0.42 3.18
CA LYS A 37 -5.60 -1.10 2.95
C LYS A 37 -4.86 -0.55 1.73
N LEU A 38 -5.57 -0.30 0.64
CA LEU A 38 -4.97 0.30 -0.56
C LEU A 38 -4.44 1.73 -0.28
N SER A 39 -5.12 2.51 0.57
CA SER A 39 -4.66 3.84 0.94
C SER A 39 -3.40 3.80 1.81
N GLU A 40 -3.31 2.85 2.74
CA GLU A 40 -2.14 2.61 3.58
C GLU A 40 -0.94 2.21 2.72
N LEU A 41 -1.10 1.22 1.84
CA LEU A 41 -0.05 0.78 0.91
C LEU A 41 0.43 1.90 -0.01
N ARG A 42 -0.46 2.80 -0.44
CA ARG A 42 -0.09 3.97 -1.23
C ARG A 42 0.68 5.00 -0.42
N ALA A 43 0.34 5.19 0.85
CA ALA A 43 1.09 6.08 1.73
C ALA A 43 2.49 5.54 2.00
N GLU A 44 2.63 4.23 2.23
CA GLU A 44 3.93 3.55 2.35
C GLU A 44 4.76 3.69 1.08
N LEU A 45 4.16 3.46 -0.10
CA LEU A 45 4.85 3.64 -1.38
C LEU A 45 5.31 5.09 -1.56
N ALA A 46 4.46 6.07 -1.29
CA ALA A 46 4.82 7.48 -1.41
C ALA A 46 5.93 7.89 -0.44
N ALA A 47 5.93 7.35 0.79
CA ALA A 47 7.01 7.56 1.76
C ALA A 47 8.32 6.94 1.26
N ALA A 48 8.28 5.70 0.76
CA ALA A 48 9.44 5.03 0.18
C ALA A 48 9.99 5.80 -1.03
N GLU A 49 9.13 6.30 -1.92
CA GLU A 49 9.52 7.14 -3.05
C GLU A 49 10.17 8.46 -2.60
N ALA A 50 9.62 9.11 -1.56
CA ALA A 50 10.16 10.36 -1.01
C ALA A 50 11.53 10.17 -0.33
N GLU A 51 11.78 9.00 0.27
CA GLU A 51 13.07 8.61 0.85
C GLU A 51 14.12 8.21 -0.22
N GLY A 52 13.76 8.30 -1.50
CA GLY A 52 14.63 7.98 -2.63
C GLY A 52 14.42 6.59 -3.22
N GLY A 53 13.39 5.85 -2.82
CA GLY A 53 13.07 4.49 -3.27
C GLY A 53 12.59 4.34 -4.72
N ALA A 54 12.69 5.38 -5.55
CA ALA A 54 12.30 5.34 -6.97
C ALA A 54 13.35 4.66 -7.88
N PHE A 55 14.23 3.83 -7.32
CA PHE A 55 15.27 3.13 -8.09
C PHE A 55 14.72 1.86 -8.73
N GLY A 56 14.98 1.69 -10.03
CA GLY A 56 14.69 0.44 -10.72
C GLY A 56 15.58 -0.70 -10.21
N GLY A 57 15.10 -1.95 -10.33
CA GLY A 57 15.86 -3.12 -9.88
C GLY A 57 17.26 -3.25 -10.51
N ASP A 58 17.46 -2.75 -11.73
CA ASP A 58 18.78 -2.75 -12.38
C ASP A 58 19.71 -1.64 -11.87
N GLU A 59 19.16 -0.52 -11.37
CA GLU A 59 19.93 0.53 -10.73
C GLU A 59 20.42 0.10 -9.36
N VAL A 60 19.56 -0.59 -8.59
CA VAL A 60 19.94 -1.19 -7.30
C VAL A 60 21.06 -2.23 -7.49
N LYS A 61 20.94 -3.11 -8.50
CA LYS A 61 22.00 -4.10 -8.81
C LYS A 61 23.31 -3.44 -9.20
N ARG A 62 23.25 -2.37 -10.01
CA ARG A 62 24.44 -1.60 -10.43
C ARG A 62 25.11 -0.95 -9.22
N PHE A 63 24.34 -0.25 -8.39
CA PHE A 63 24.84 0.36 -7.16
C PHE A 63 25.48 -0.67 -6.22
N ALA A 64 24.86 -1.83 -6.03
CA ALA A 64 25.40 -2.90 -5.19
C ALA A 64 26.75 -3.43 -5.71
N ARG A 65 26.88 -3.64 -7.03
CA ARG A 65 28.15 -4.06 -7.64
C ARG A 65 29.22 -2.99 -7.51
N ASP A 66 28.88 -1.74 -7.80
CA ASP A 66 29.82 -0.62 -7.75
C ASP A 66 30.35 -0.41 -6.32
N ARG A 67 29.47 -0.62 -5.31
CA ARG A 67 29.83 -0.56 -3.90
C ARG A 67 30.74 -1.71 -3.46
N LEU A 68 30.43 -2.95 -3.83
CA LEU A 68 31.28 -4.11 -3.56
C LEU A 68 32.69 -3.94 -4.17
N ALA A 69 32.76 -3.50 -5.43
CA ALA A 69 34.04 -3.25 -6.10
C ALA A 69 34.83 -2.06 -5.52
N ALA A 70 34.16 -1.12 -4.84
CA ALA A 70 34.83 -0.03 -4.13
C ALA A 70 35.44 -0.51 -2.80
N GLU A 71 34.73 -1.36 -2.06
CA GLU A 71 35.20 -1.94 -0.79
C GLU A 71 36.42 -2.86 -1.00
N GLU A 72 36.42 -3.67 -2.06
CA GLU A 72 37.58 -4.51 -2.43
C GLU A 72 38.83 -3.69 -2.75
N ARG A 73 38.69 -2.57 -3.48
CA ARG A 73 39.82 -1.68 -3.81
C ARG A 73 40.40 -0.95 -2.61
N THR A 74 39.60 -0.70 -1.57
CA THR A 74 40.09 -0.12 -0.31
C THR A 74 40.72 -1.14 0.64
N SER A 75 40.57 -2.45 0.39
CA SER A 75 41.16 -3.51 1.22
C SER A 75 42.54 -3.98 0.70
N ASP A 76 42.85 -3.72 -0.57
CA ASP A 76 44.13 -4.05 -1.23
C ASP A 76 45.21 -2.93 -1.09
N HIS A 77 45.00 -1.94 -0.21
CA HIS A 77 45.95 -0.86 0.11
C HIS A 77 46.19 -0.78 1.62
#